data_AF-A0A2J6PTY8-F1
#
_entry.id   AF-A0A2J6PTY8-F1
#
_cell.length_a   1.000
_cell.length_b   1.000
_cell.length_c   1.000
_cell.angle_alpha   90.00
_cell.angle_beta   90.00
_cell.angle_gamma   90.00
#
_symmetry.space_group_name_H-M   'P 1'
#
loop_
_entity.id
_entity.type
_entity.pdbx_description
1 polymer ?
#
loop_
_entity_poly.entity_id
_entity_poly.type
_entity_poly.pdbx_seq_one_letter_code
_entity_poly.pdbx_strand_id
1 'polypeptide(L)'
;MAGFPKLIPAFTTHIVLDPAISVGSVSKSGPLTVAPFTSENSFLRSEPGYPVKVDAVFVHGSDFIRGDPSGKHVRLDVNSVLKDASGAYISYKYSGIIDMKPGPTAVLTGSSDAKTTEFGDVLTHVLFETGSDELKLMEEKVYVASGRFIIEAGKPPVVEYVYSLICLENFGIFQELFSHVPPSYGTLKGALSKSSLARSKSFFLMSLHSLWSMIESYSSKQY
;
A
#
# COMPACT_ATOMS: atom_id res chain seq x y z
N MET A 1 16.13 10.67 -13.53
CA MET A 1 15.69 9.27 -13.34
C MET A 1 14.34 9.08 -14.03
N ALA A 2 14.33 8.95 -15.35
CA ALA A 2 13.08 8.71 -16.09
C ALA A 2 12.74 7.21 -16.06
N GLY A 3 11.46 6.87 -15.91
CA GLY A 3 10.96 5.49 -16.04
C GLY A 3 10.88 4.66 -14.75
N PHE A 4 11.29 5.19 -13.59
CA PHE A 4 11.09 4.52 -12.29
C PHE A 4 9.74 4.88 -11.68
N PRO A 5 9.06 3.93 -11.01
CA PRO A 5 7.87 4.25 -10.23
C PRO A 5 8.20 5.22 -9.09
N LYS A 6 7.21 6.02 -8.73
CA LYS A 6 7.24 6.92 -7.57
C LYS A 6 6.32 6.38 -6.48
N LEU A 7 6.61 6.76 -5.24
CA LEU A 7 5.79 6.42 -4.08
C LEU A 7 5.02 7.65 -3.62
N ILE A 8 3.72 7.50 -3.40
CA ILE A 8 2.83 8.53 -2.87
C ILE A 8 2.24 8.01 -1.55
N PRO A 9 2.41 8.71 -0.41
CA PRO A 9 1.79 8.32 0.85
C PRO A 9 0.28 8.16 0.69
N ALA A 10 -0.27 7.04 1.18
CA ALA A 10 -1.65 6.66 0.93
C ALA A 10 -2.43 6.38 2.23
N PHE A 11 -1.89 5.48 3.06
CA PHE A 11 -2.58 5.03 4.27
C PHE A 11 -1.60 4.78 5.42
N THR A 12 -2.12 4.78 6.64
CA THR A 12 -1.42 4.29 7.82
C THR A 12 -2.28 3.23 8.51
N THR A 13 -1.67 2.11 8.88
CA THR A 13 -2.29 1.16 9.81
C THR A 13 -1.61 1.19 11.14
N HIS A 14 -2.41 1.05 12.19
CA HIS A 14 -1.97 0.78 13.55
C HIS A 14 -2.69 -0.49 13.98
N ILE A 15 -1.96 -1.56 14.29
CA ILE A 15 -2.54 -2.87 14.60
C ILE A 15 -1.98 -3.35 15.93
N VAL A 16 -2.86 -3.45 16.92
CA VAL A 16 -2.55 -3.99 18.24
C VAL A 16 -2.60 -5.52 18.16
N LEU A 17 -1.58 -6.17 18.70
CA LEU A 17 -1.43 -7.62 18.65
C LEU A 17 -1.78 -8.26 20.00
N ASP A 18 -2.46 -9.40 19.92
CA ASP A 18 -2.58 -10.33 21.05
C ASP A 18 -1.26 -11.10 21.27
N PRO A 19 -1.12 -11.80 22.43
CA PRO A 19 0.02 -12.67 22.65
C PRO A 19 0.23 -13.66 21.51
N ALA A 20 1.47 -13.73 21.03
CA ALA A 20 1.83 -14.61 19.91
C ALA A 20 1.61 -16.08 20.26
N ILE A 21 1.07 -16.83 19.31
CA ILE A 21 0.79 -18.27 19.44
C ILE A 21 1.87 -19.03 18.67
N SER A 22 2.69 -19.80 19.39
CA SER A 22 3.68 -20.69 18.78
C SER A 22 2.99 -21.98 18.31
N VAL A 23 2.78 -22.12 17.00
CA VAL A 23 2.22 -23.35 16.39
C VAL A 23 3.29 -24.43 16.26
N GLY A 24 4.56 -24.04 16.13
CA GLY A 24 5.69 -24.94 15.96
C GLY A 24 5.95 -25.31 14.50
N SER A 25 6.75 -26.35 14.28
CA SER A 25 7.21 -26.73 12.94
C SER A 25 6.09 -27.32 12.09
N VAL A 26 5.88 -26.77 10.89
CA VAL A 26 4.87 -27.25 9.93
C VAL A 26 5.50 -27.71 8.61
N SER A 27 4.79 -28.59 7.90
CA SER A 27 5.27 -29.20 6.64
C SER A 27 5.58 -28.19 5.53
N LYS A 28 4.87 -27.06 5.50
CA LYS A 28 4.98 -26.04 4.45
C LYS A 28 6.27 -25.23 4.53
N SER A 29 6.80 -25.00 5.74
CA SER A 29 8.07 -24.29 5.99
C SER A 29 8.24 -24.01 7.50
N GLY A 30 9.27 -24.59 8.13
CA GLY A 30 9.83 -24.14 9.40
C GLY A 30 8.85 -23.95 10.57
N PRO A 31 9.27 -23.29 11.65
CA PRO A 31 8.37 -22.89 12.73
C PRO A 31 7.37 -21.84 12.24
N LEU A 32 6.11 -22.02 12.64
CA LEU A 32 5.02 -21.07 12.45
C LEU A 32 4.67 -20.41 13.77
N THR A 33 4.59 -19.08 13.74
CA THR A 33 4.03 -18.26 14.80
C THR A 33 2.82 -17.52 14.25
N VAL A 34 1.74 -17.47 15.01
CA VAL A 34 0.54 -16.69 14.66
C VAL A 34 0.41 -15.52 15.61
N ALA A 35 0.32 -14.30 15.07
CA ALA A 35 0.08 -13.08 15.83
C ALA A 35 -1.36 -12.60 15.56
N PRO A 36 -2.32 -12.86 16.47
CA PRO A 36 -3.70 -12.41 16.29
C PRO A 36 -3.82 -10.89 16.47
N PHE A 37 -4.78 -10.29 15.77
CA PHE A 37 -5.06 -8.86 15.87
C PHE A 37 -6.21 -8.61 16.83
N THR A 38 -6.11 -7.56 17.64
CA THR A 38 -7.26 -7.06 18.39
C THR A 38 -8.00 -6.01 17.56
N SER A 39 -9.30 -5.88 17.77
CA SER A 39 -10.09 -4.82 17.14
C SER A 39 -9.95 -3.47 17.85
N GLU A 40 -9.67 -3.51 19.16
CA GLU A 40 -9.51 -2.31 19.97
C GLU A 40 -8.23 -1.56 19.59
N ASN A 41 -8.38 -0.26 19.27
CA ASN A 41 -7.29 0.61 18.83
C ASN A 41 -6.54 0.14 17.57
N SER A 42 -7.15 -0.75 16.77
CA SER A 42 -6.58 -1.19 15.49
C SER A 42 -7.32 -0.56 14.30
N PHE A 43 -6.61 0.16 13.43
CA PHE A 43 -7.21 0.95 12.35
C PHE A 43 -6.38 0.98 11.06
N LEU A 44 -7.06 1.35 9.97
CA LEU A 44 -6.49 1.79 8.69
C LEU A 44 -7.07 3.15 8.36
N ARG A 45 -6.23 4.19 8.23
CA ARG A 45 -6.65 5.56 7.91
C ARG A 45 -5.90 6.09 6.70
N SER A 46 -6.54 6.97 5.95
CA SER A 46 -5.89 7.64 4.81
C SER A 46 -4.97 8.77 5.24
N GLU A 47 -3.86 8.91 4.54
CA GLU A 47 -2.96 10.04 4.70
C GLU A 47 -3.62 11.35 4.22
N PRO A 48 -3.27 12.49 4.82
CA PRO A 48 -3.74 13.79 4.36
C PRO A 48 -3.42 13.98 2.87
N GLY A 49 -4.45 14.31 2.09
CA GLY A 49 -4.31 14.55 0.64
C GLY A 49 -4.44 13.31 -0.25
N TYR A 50 -4.50 12.09 0.29
CA TYR A 50 -4.80 10.91 -0.54
C TYR A 50 -6.27 10.94 -1.03
N PRO A 51 -6.58 10.60 -2.30
CA PRO A 51 -7.94 10.75 -2.84
C PRO A 51 -8.98 9.83 -2.19
N VAL A 52 -8.63 8.57 -1.95
CA VAL A 52 -9.55 7.62 -1.30
C VAL A 52 -9.59 7.93 0.19
N LYS A 53 -10.79 8.13 0.73
CA LYS A 53 -11.00 8.42 2.15
C LYS A 53 -11.43 7.16 2.88
N VAL A 54 -10.46 6.53 3.52
CA VAL A 54 -10.63 5.36 4.38
C VAL A 54 -10.53 5.79 5.84
N ASP A 55 -11.54 5.40 6.60
CA ASP A 55 -11.58 5.48 8.05
C ASP A 55 -12.09 4.11 8.57
N ALA A 56 -11.23 3.09 8.50
CA ALA A 56 -11.60 1.72 8.87
C ALA A 56 -10.96 1.22 10.18
N VAL A 57 -11.65 0.29 10.85
CA VAL A 57 -11.19 -0.44 12.03
C VAL A 57 -11.08 -1.93 11.73
N PHE A 58 -10.13 -2.60 12.36
CA PHE A 58 -9.96 -4.05 12.20
C PHE A 58 -11.08 -4.81 12.94
N VAL A 59 -11.72 -5.76 12.26
CA VAL A 59 -12.76 -6.62 12.86
C VAL A 59 -12.12 -7.84 13.49
N HIS A 60 -11.24 -8.51 12.75
CA HIS A 60 -10.42 -9.64 13.16
C HIS A 60 -9.33 -9.88 12.13
N GLY A 61 -8.27 -10.56 12.50
CA GLY A 61 -7.20 -10.96 11.57
C GLY A 61 -6.06 -11.62 12.30
N SER A 62 -5.10 -12.13 11.55
CA SER A 62 -3.86 -12.66 12.10
C SER A 62 -2.73 -12.56 11.09
N ASP A 63 -1.51 -12.49 11.61
CA ASP A 63 -0.29 -12.68 10.85
C ASP A 63 0.28 -14.08 11.07
N PHE A 64 0.56 -14.78 9.97
CA PHE A 64 1.17 -16.09 9.95
C PHE A 64 2.66 -15.96 9.62
N ILE A 65 3.47 -15.83 10.66
CA ILE A 65 4.89 -15.49 10.60
C ILE A 65 5.73 -16.76 10.49
N ARG A 66 6.65 -16.77 9.53
CA ARG A 66 7.50 -17.94 9.23
C ARG A 66 8.96 -17.53 9.13
N GLY A 67 9.82 -18.16 9.93
CA GLY A 67 11.27 -17.98 9.83
C GLY A 67 11.85 -18.65 8.59
N ASP A 68 12.65 -17.91 7.83
CA ASP A 68 13.48 -18.52 6.80
C ASP A 68 14.52 -19.45 7.46
N PRO A 69 14.93 -20.55 6.81
CA PRO A 69 15.97 -21.44 7.36
C PRO A 69 17.31 -20.75 7.67
N SER A 70 17.59 -19.61 7.01
CA SER A 70 18.80 -18.82 7.25
C SER A 70 18.78 -18.04 8.58
N GLY A 71 17.61 -17.88 9.20
CA GLY A 71 17.40 -17.01 10.36
C GLY A 71 17.50 -15.51 10.08
N LYS A 72 17.81 -15.09 8.84
CA LYS A 72 18.01 -13.68 8.48
C LYS A 72 16.72 -12.92 8.19
N HIS A 73 15.66 -13.64 7.83
CA HIS A 73 14.38 -13.04 7.51
C HIS A 73 13.23 -13.86 8.09
N VAL A 74 12.11 -13.20 8.32
CA VAL A 74 10.81 -13.86 8.46
C VAL A 74 9.87 -13.43 7.35
N ARG A 75 8.95 -14.31 6.98
CA ARG A 75 7.89 -14.09 5.98
C ARG A 75 6.58 -13.87 6.69
N LEU A 76 5.91 -12.78 6.31
CA LEU A 76 4.59 -12.41 6.80
C LEU A 76 3.54 -12.85 5.78
N ASP A 77 2.43 -13.36 6.28
CA ASP A 77 1.25 -13.72 5.49
C ASP A 77 0.04 -13.35 6.33
N VAL A 78 -0.57 -12.21 6.00
CA VAL A 78 -1.65 -11.62 6.79
C VAL A 78 -2.95 -11.73 6.04
N ASN A 79 -4.00 -12.07 6.79
CA ASN A 79 -5.36 -12.01 6.32
C ASN A 79 -6.25 -11.40 7.41
N SER A 80 -7.07 -10.42 7.03
CA SER A 80 -7.94 -9.69 7.93
C SER A 80 -9.14 -9.09 7.19
N VAL A 81 -10.14 -8.67 7.97
CA VAL A 81 -11.29 -7.91 7.50
C VAL A 81 -11.38 -6.62 8.31
N LEU A 82 -11.58 -5.50 7.62
CA LEU A 82 -11.82 -4.20 8.22
C LEU A 82 -13.25 -3.73 7.93
N LYS A 83 -13.76 -2.88 8.81
CA LYS A 83 -15.03 -2.17 8.64
C LYS A 83 -14.76 -0.67 8.58
N ASP A 84 -15.12 -0.05 7.47
CA ASP A 84 -15.01 1.38 7.25
C ASP A 84 -16.13 2.18 7.93
N ALA A 85 -15.90 3.46 8.22
CA ALA A 85 -16.89 4.37 8.78
C ALA A 85 -18.16 4.51 7.92
N SER A 86 -18.05 4.34 6.59
CA SER A 86 -19.20 4.24 5.67
C SER A 86 -20.07 3.00 5.91
N GLY A 87 -19.58 2.03 6.67
CA GLY A 87 -20.20 0.72 6.88
C GLY A 87 -19.75 -0.35 5.89
N ALA A 88 -18.94 0.00 4.88
CA ALA A 88 -18.36 -0.95 3.94
C ALA A 88 -17.34 -1.89 4.61
N TYR A 89 -17.19 -3.09 4.06
CA TYR A 89 -16.14 -4.03 4.46
C TYR A 89 -14.99 -4.04 3.46
N ILE A 90 -13.77 -4.23 3.97
CA ILE A 90 -12.54 -4.29 3.20
C ILE A 90 -11.82 -5.59 3.57
N SER A 91 -11.60 -6.46 2.59
CA SER A 91 -10.65 -7.57 2.67
C SER A 91 -9.24 -6.99 2.66
N TYR A 92 -8.44 -7.36 3.64
CA TYR A 92 -7.08 -6.87 3.81
C TYR A 92 -6.13 -8.04 3.89
N LYS A 93 -5.28 -8.13 2.87
CA LYS A 93 -4.31 -9.21 2.76
C LYS A 93 -2.96 -8.63 2.40
N TYR A 94 -1.92 -9.00 3.12
CA TYR A 94 -0.57 -8.61 2.72
C TYR A 94 0.42 -9.75 2.90
N SER A 95 1.49 -9.69 2.13
CA SER A 95 2.68 -10.48 2.40
C SER A 95 3.87 -9.55 2.54
N GLY A 96 4.83 -9.98 3.37
CA GLY A 96 5.93 -9.14 3.77
C GLY A 96 7.18 -9.90 4.14
N ILE A 97 8.24 -9.13 4.32
CA ILE A 97 9.55 -9.61 4.74
C ILE A 97 10.01 -8.70 5.86
N ILE A 98 10.52 -9.31 6.93
CA ILE A 98 11.24 -8.61 7.99
C ILE A 98 12.71 -9.02 7.90
N ASP A 99 13.60 -8.04 7.96
CA ASP A 99 15.02 -8.27 8.20
C ASP A 99 15.27 -8.46 9.71
N MET A 100 15.81 -9.60 10.10
CA MET A 100 16.03 -10.00 11.50
C MET A 100 17.24 -9.30 12.12
N LYS A 101 17.24 -7.97 12.09
CA LYS A 101 18.18 -7.12 12.83
C LYS A 101 17.90 -7.19 14.34
N PRO A 102 18.80 -6.67 15.21
CA PRO A 102 18.63 -6.78 16.66
C PRO A 102 17.29 -6.29 17.20
N GLY A 103 16.76 -5.18 16.65
CA GLY A 103 15.46 -4.63 17.04
C GLY A 103 14.29 -5.58 16.76
N PRO A 104 13.98 -5.88 15.49
CA PRO A 104 12.94 -6.84 15.13
C PRO A 104 13.12 -8.22 15.78
N THR A 105 14.36 -8.71 15.92
CA THR A 105 14.65 -9.97 16.60
C THR A 105 14.19 -9.94 18.05
N ALA A 106 14.57 -8.91 18.81
CA ALA A 106 14.18 -8.78 20.20
C ALA A 106 12.65 -8.75 20.37
N VAL A 107 11.94 -8.06 19.48
CA VAL A 107 10.48 -8.01 19.49
C VAL A 107 9.87 -9.38 19.20
N LEU A 108 10.28 -10.03 18.10
CA LEU A 108 9.69 -11.30 17.67
C LEU A 108 10.03 -12.48 18.59
N THR A 109 11.12 -12.42 19.34
CA THR A 109 11.47 -13.42 20.36
C THR A 109 10.90 -13.10 21.74
N GLY A 110 10.19 -11.98 21.91
CA GLY A 110 9.63 -11.57 23.20
C GLY A 110 10.69 -11.23 24.25
N SER A 111 11.83 -10.65 23.85
CA SER A 111 12.87 -10.22 24.77
C SER A 111 12.35 -9.14 25.72
N SER A 112 12.75 -9.18 27.00
CA SER A 112 12.46 -8.13 27.97
C SER A 112 13.08 -6.77 27.59
N ASP A 113 14.12 -6.79 26.76
CA ASP A 113 14.84 -5.59 26.31
C ASP A 113 14.29 -5.05 24.98
N ALA A 114 13.18 -5.60 24.47
CA ALA A 114 12.54 -5.14 23.24
C ALA A 114 12.11 -3.68 23.35
N LYS A 115 12.29 -2.92 22.27
CA LYS A 115 11.96 -1.50 22.16
C LYS A 115 11.28 -1.21 20.84
N THR A 116 10.61 -0.05 20.77
CA THR A 116 10.10 0.50 19.51
C THR A 116 11.22 0.55 18.48
N THR A 117 10.93 0.05 17.28
CA THR A 117 11.86 0.06 16.15
C THR A 117 11.59 1.26 15.25
N GLU A 118 12.59 1.64 14.46
CA GLU A 118 12.39 2.58 13.36
C GLU A 118 11.76 1.86 12.16
N PHE A 119 11.28 2.65 11.19
CA PHE A 119 10.86 2.12 9.89
C PHE A 119 12.06 1.63 9.07
N GLY A 120 11.81 0.71 8.14
CA GLY A 120 12.78 0.28 7.12
C GLY A 120 13.26 -1.17 7.25
N ASP A 121 12.98 -1.84 8.37
CA ASP A 121 13.32 -3.25 8.57
C ASP A 121 12.19 -4.20 8.16
N VAL A 122 11.01 -3.66 7.86
CA VAL A 122 9.85 -4.40 7.38
C VAL A 122 9.40 -3.80 6.04
N LEU A 123 9.23 -4.65 5.04
CA LEU A 123 8.66 -4.29 3.74
C LEU A 123 7.48 -5.21 3.43
N THR A 124 6.34 -4.63 3.09
CA THR A 124 5.12 -5.37 2.75
C THR A 124 4.52 -4.88 1.44
N HIS A 125 3.69 -5.71 0.82
CA HIS A 125 2.76 -5.29 -0.22
C HIS A 125 1.37 -5.78 0.15
N VAL A 126 0.39 -4.89 0.05
CA VAL A 126 -1.00 -5.16 0.46
C VAL A 126 -1.92 -5.19 -0.74
N LEU A 127 -2.91 -6.05 -0.66
CA LEU A 127 -4.05 -6.14 -1.55
C LEU A 127 -5.31 -5.81 -0.74
N PHE A 128 -6.12 -4.93 -1.31
CA PHE A 128 -7.42 -4.56 -0.79
C PHE A 128 -8.50 -5.09 -1.74
N GLU A 129 -9.61 -5.57 -1.20
CA GLU A 129 -10.81 -5.92 -1.97
C GLU A 129 -12.06 -5.43 -1.23
N THR A 130 -13.02 -4.87 -1.94
CA THR A 130 -14.24 -4.29 -1.36
C THR A 130 -15.42 -4.28 -2.33
N GLY A 131 -16.62 -4.33 -1.78
CA GLY A 131 -17.86 -4.15 -2.55
C GLY A 131 -18.26 -2.68 -2.73
N SER A 132 -17.53 -1.74 -2.13
CA SER A 132 -17.89 -0.31 -2.16
C SER A 132 -17.32 0.41 -3.38
N ASP A 133 -18.18 1.10 -4.13
CA ASP A 133 -17.78 1.92 -5.27
C ASP A 133 -16.88 3.10 -4.84
N GLU A 134 -17.13 3.68 -3.66
CA GLU A 134 -16.35 4.81 -3.12
C GLU A 134 -14.91 4.42 -2.77
N LEU A 135 -14.70 3.15 -2.41
CA LEU A 135 -13.40 2.60 -2.04
C LEU A 135 -12.77 1.80 -3.18
N LYS A 136 -13.44 1.68 -4.33
CA LYS A 136 -13.07 0.75 -5.41
C LYS A 136 -11.68 1.00 -5.98
N LEU A 137 -11.27 2.27 -5.98
CA LEU A 137 -9.94 2.69 -6.41
C LEU A 137 -8.81 2.00 -5.62
N MET A 138 -9.07 1.49 -4.42
CA MET A 138 -8.08 0.72 -3.64
C MET A 138 -7.69 -0.60 -4.33
N GLU A 139 -8.59 -1.21 -5.09
CA GLU A 139 -8.33 -2.49 -5.78
C GLU A 139 -7.53 -2.30 -7.07
N GLU A 140 -7.63 -1.11 -7.66
CA GLU A 140 -7.05 -0.79 -8.97
C GLU A 140 -5.62 -0.24 -8.86
N LYS A 141 -4.97 -0.44 -7.71
CA LYS A 141 -3.74 0.22 -7.32
C LYS A 141 -2.82 -0.76 -6.57
N VAL A 142 -1.52 -0.50 -6.64
CA VAL A 142 -0.51 -1.32 -5.98
C VAL A 142 0.10 -0.52 -4.84
N TYR A 143 0.14 -1.12 -3.64
CA TYR A 143 0.66 -0.47 -2.46
C TYR A 143 1.81 -1.28 -1.86
N VAL A 144 2.82 -0.57 -1.39
CA VAL A 144 3.90 -1.11 -0.58
C VAL A 144 3.97 -0.35 0.73
N ALA A 145 4.39 -1.00 1.80
CA ALA A 145 4.50 -0.36 3.11
C ALA A 145 5.85 -0.62 3.75
N SER A 146 6.27 0.36 4.54
CA SER A 146 7.32 0.18 5.54
C SER A 146 6.68 0.02 6.92
N GLY A 147 7.13 -0.98 7.68
CA GLY A 147 6.60 -1.27 9.01
C GLY A 147 7.59 -0.97 10.13
N ARG A 148 7.04 -0.77 11.32
CA ARG A 148 7.77 -0.75 12.59
C ARG A 148 6.98 -1.41 13.72
N PHE A 149 7.67 -1.76 14.78
CA PHE A 149 7.07 -2.21 16.04
C PHE A 149 7.06 -1.05 17.03
N ILE A 150 5.95 -0.86 17.73
CA ILE A 150 5.84 0.06 18.87
C ILE A 150 5.72 -0.80 20.12
N ILE A 151 6.68 -0.65 21.02
CA ILE A 151 6.78 -1.42 22.26
C ILE A 151 6.75 -0.44 23.43
N GLU A 152 5.73 -0.57 24.27
CA GLU A 152 5.55 0.22 25.48
C GLU A 152 5.35 -0.71 26.68
N ALA A 153 5.99 -0.37 27.80
CA ALA A 153 5.92 -1.20 29.00
C ALA A 153 4.46 -1.33 29.50
N GLY A 154 4.00 -2.55 29.70
CA GLY A 154 2.66 -2.85 30.18
C GLY A 154 1.55 -2.72 29.14
N LYS A 155 1.88 -2.48 27.86
CA LYS A 155 0.92 -2.48 26.76
C LYS A 155 1.19 -3.62 25.77
N PRO A 156 0.17 -4.10 25.04
CA PRO A 156 0.39 -5.05 23.96
C PRO A 156 1.28 -4.46 22.86
N PRO A 157 2.10 -5.27 22.17
CA PRO A 157 2.85 -4.83 21.01
C PRO A 157 1.93 -4.28 19.93
N VAL A 158 2.38 -3.24 19.24
CA VAL A 158 1.68 -2.69 18.09
C VAL A 158 2.59 -2.76 16.88
N VAL A 159 2.03 -3.13 15.73
CA VAL A 159 2.68 -2.94 14.43
C VAL A 159 2.05 -1.76 13.72
N GLU A 160 2.90 -0.86 13.26
CA GLU A 160 2.48 0.30 12.47
C GLU A 160 3.08 0.21 11.08
N TYR A 161 2.26 0.44 10.06
CA TYR A 161 2.69 0.47 8.67
C TYR A 161 2.27 1.77 8.00
N VAL A 162 3.20 2.35 7.24
CA VAL A 162 2.93 3.49 6.36
C VAL A 162 2.93 3.00 4.91
N TYR A 163 1.76 3.05 4.28
CA TYR A 163 1.52 2.59 2.92
C TYR A 163 1.75 3.69 1.91
N SER A 164 2.43 3.35 0.83
CA SER A 164 2.60 4.18 -0.35
C SER A 164 1.99 3.52 -1.57
N LEU A 165 1.22 4.29 -2.32
CA LEU A 165 0.82 3.96 -3.68
C LEU A 165 2.05 3.95 -4.59
N ILE A 166 2.22 2.89 -5.37
CA ILE A 166 3.14 2.85 -6.50
C ILE A 166 2.49 3.58 -7.67
N CYS A 167 3.07 4.70 -8.09
CA CYS A 167 2.62 5.53 -9.20
C CYS A 167 3.61 5.48 -10.36
N LEU A 168 3.10 5.24 -11.57
CA LEU A 168 3.87 5.32 -12.81
C LEU A 168 3.51 6.63 -13.52
N GLU A 169 4.52 7.41 -13.94
CA GLU A 169 4.33 8.75 -14.54
C GLU A 169 3.39 8.76 -15.75
N ASN A 170 3.32 7.66 -16.51
CA ASN A 170 2.49 7.53 -17.70
C ASN A 170 1.20 6.71 -17.49
N PHE A 171 0.92 6.29 -16.26
CA PHE A 171 -0.23 5.43 -15.96
C PHE A 171 -1.34 6.25 -15.30
N GLY A 172 -2.13 6.94 -16.12
CA GLY A 172 -3.49 7.48 -15.85
C GLY A 172 -3.70 8.49 -14.70
N ILE A 173 -2.89 8.44 -13.65
CA ILE A 173 -3.23 8.96 -12.32
C ILE A 173 -2.51 10.28 -12.04
N PHE A 174 -1.38 10.54 -12.72
CA PHE A 174 -0.67 11.81 -12.57
C PHE A 174 -1.52 13.00 -13.07
N GLN A 175 -2.53 12.76 -13.90
CA GLN A 175 -3.38 13.83 -14.43
C GLN A 175 -4.62 14.09 -13.57
N GLU A 176 -5.16 13.08 -12.87
CA GLU A 176 -6.33 13.23 -11.99
C GLU A 176 -5.97 13.71 -10.58
N LEU A 177 -4.84 13.27 -10.01
CA LEU A 177 -4.35 13.76 -8.70
C LEU A 177 -4.05 15.26 -8.69
N PHE A 178 -3.73 15.84 -9.85
CA PHE A 178 -3.38 17.26 -9.98
C PHE A 178 -4.46 18.12 -10.64
N SER A 179 -5.58 17.53 -11.10
CA SER A 179 -6.68 18.30 -11.71
C SER A 179 -7.65 18.90 -10.68
N HIS A 180 -7.61 18.45 -9.42
CA HIS A 180 -8.53 18.87 -8.34
C HIS A 180 -7.91 19.83 -7.32
N VAL A 181 -6.76 20.45 -7.62
CA VAL A 181 -6.24 21.56 -6.81
C VAL A 181 -6.95 22.86 -7.25
N PRO A 182 -7.79 23.48 -6.42
CA PRO A 182 -8.42 24.75 -6.78
C PRO A 182 -7.36 25.85 -6.91
N PRO A 183 -7.50 26.75 -7.91
CA PRO A 183 -6.56 27.84 -8.12
C PRO A 183 -6.87 28.96 -7.13
N SER A 184 -6.38 28.84 -5.90
CA SER A 184 -6.42 29.94 -4.94
C SER A 184 -5.13 30.05 -4.17
N TYR A 185 -4.05 30.44 -4.83
CA TYR A 185 -3.05 31.37 -4.27
C TYR A 185 -2.40 32.13 -5.43
N GLY A 186 -2.35 33.46 -5.28
CA GLY A 186 -2.09 34.41 -6.35
C GLY A 186 -0.66 34.39 -6.92
N THR A 187 -0.61 34.72 -8.20
CA THR A 187 0.38 35.58 -8.86
C THR A 187 1.87 35.28 -8.62
N LEU A 188 2.40 34.31 -9.35
CA LEU A 188 3.73 34.44 -9.94
C LEU A 188 3.62 34.29 -11.46
N LYS A 189 3.40 35.43 -12.13
CA LYS A 189 3.75 35.60 -13.54
C LYS A 189 5.27 35.49 -13.64
N GLY A 190 5.78 34.38 -14.19
CA GLY A 190 7.19 34.27 -14.50
C GLY A 190 7.58 32.89 -14.98
N ALA A 191 7.73 32.76 -16.31
CA ALA A 191 8.53 31.73 -16.99
C ALA A 191 7.99 30.28 -17.02
N LEU A 192 6.94 30.04 -17.82
CA LEU A 192 6.89 28.86 -18.68
C LEU A 192 6.33 29.29 -20.05
N SER A 193 7.18 29.29 -21.07
CA SER A 193 6.83 29.74 -22.42
C SER A 193 5.76 28.84 -23.04
N LYS A 194 4.76 29.46 -23.69
CA LYS A 194 3.61 28.84 -24.39
C LYS A 194 3.96 27.87 -25.55
N SER A 195 5.21 27.45 -25.70
CA SER A 195 5.68 26.61 -26.81
C SER A 195 5.55 25.09 -26.59
N SER A 196 5.42 24.60 -25.34
CA SER A 196 5.29 23.15 -25.10
C SER A 196 3.85 22.63 -25.15
N LEU A 197 2.86 23.48 -24.85
CA LEU A 197 1.45 23.07 -24.77
C LEU A 197 0.79 22.86 -26.15
N ALA A 198 1.31 23.49 -27.20
CA ALA A 198 0.80 23.34 -28.57
C ALA A 198 1.30 22.05 -29.26
N ARG A 199 2.45 21.49 -28.83
CA ARG A 199 3.04 20.30 -29.46
C ARG A 199 2.37 18.99 -29.07
N SER A 200 1.75 18.95 -27.88
CA SER A 200 1.05 17.75 -27.37
C SER A 200 -0.32 17.54 -28.04
N LYS A 201 -1.09 18.60 -28.31
CA LYS A 201 -2.41 18.47 -28.96
C LYS A 201 -2.30 18.06 -30.44
N SER A 202 -1.29 18.53 -31.17
CA SER A 202 -1.07 18.08 -32.56
C SER A 202 -0.59 16.63 -32.68
N PHE A 203 0.15 16.12 -31.71
CA PHE A 203 0.59 14.72 -31.71
C PHE A 203 -0.56 13.74 -31.45
N PHE A 204 -1.54 14.14 -30.63
CA PHE A 204 -2.69 13.30 -30.31
C PHE A 204 -3.70 13.22 -31.48
N LEU A 205 -3.87 14.31 -32.25
CA LEU A 205 -4.74 14.31 -33.43
C LEU A 205 -4.12 13.60 -34.66
N MET A 206 -2.80 13.64 -34.83
CA MET A 206 -2.15 12.86 -35.90
C MET A 206 -2.15 11.35 -35.63
N SER A 207 -2.09 10.93 -34.38
CA SER A 207 -2.09 9.49 -34.02
C SER A 207 -3.46 8.82 -34.21
N LEU A 208 -4.57 9.52 -33.95
CA LEU A 208 -5.92 8.96 -34.14
C LEU A 208 -6.32 8.86 -35.61
N HIS A 209 -5.91 9.80 -36.46
CA HIS A 209 -6.20 9.73 -37.89
C HIS A 209 -5.43 8.59 -38.56
N SER A 210 -4.16 8.38 -38.16
CA SER A 210 -3.35 7.27 -38.69
C SER A 210 -3.83 5.90 -38.19
N LEU A 211 -4.40 5.80 -36.98
CA LEU A 211 -5.01 4.56 -36.49
C LEU A 211 -6.34 4.25 -37.19
N TRP A 212 -7.16 5.28 -37.48
CA TRP A 212 -8.43 5.10 -38.19
C TRP A 212 -8.24 4.64 -39.64
N SER A 213 -7.29 5.23 -40.38
CA SER A 213 -6.95 4.78 -41.74
C SER A 213 -6.36 3.37 -41.78
N MET A 214 -5.71 2.92 -40.71
CA MET A 214 -5.16 1.57 -40.60
C MET A 214 -6.26 0.52 -40.33
N ILE A 215 -7.31 0.89 -39.60
CA ILE A 215 -8.49 0.05 -39.34
C ILE A 215 -9.36 -0.08 -40.61
N GLU A 216 -9.58 1.01 -41.35
CA GLU A 216 -10.31 0.97 -42.63
C GLU A 216 -9.57 0.13 -43.69
N SER A 217 -8.24 0.22 -43.77
CA SER A 217 -7.44 -0.61 -44.69
C SER A 217 -7.41 -2.09 -44.32
N TYR A 218 -7.70 -2.45 -43.06
CA TYR A 218 -7.75 -3.86 -42.62
C TYR A 218 -9.14 -4.48 -42.86
N SER A 219 -10.20 -3.67 -42.77
CA SER A 219 -11.58 -4.12 -43.02
C SER A 219 -11.90 -4.35 -44.50
N SER A 220 -11.16 -3.74 -45.43
CA SER A 220 -11.43 -3.85 -46.88
C SER A 220 -10.73 -5.01 -47.59
N LYS A 221 -10.01 -5.88 -46.86
CA LYS A 221 -9.27 -7.04 -47.41
C LYS A 221 -9.84 -8.40 -46.99
N GLN A 222 -11.05 -8.43 -46.44
CA GLN A 222 -11.73 -9.65 -45.95
C GLN A 222 -13.08 -9.93 -46.64
N TYR A 223 -13.34 -9.32 -47.81
CA TYR A 223 -14.40 -9.73 -48.74
C TYR A 223 -13.85 -9.75 -50.16
#